data_AF-A0A958M1W0-F1
#
_entry.id   AF-A0A958M1W0-F1
#
_cell.length_a   1.000
_cell.length_b   1.000
_cell.length_c   1.000
_cell.angle_alpha   90.00
_cell.angle_beta   90.00
_cell.angle_gamma   90.00
#
_symmetry.space_group_name_H-M   'P 1'
#
loop_
_entity.id
_entity.type
_entity.pdbx_description
1 polymer ?
#
loop_
_entity_poly.entity_id
_entity_poly.type
_entity_poly.pdbx_seq_one_letter_code
_entity_poly.pdbx_strand_id
1 'polypeptide(L)' 'LDSEKEQALFDKIKKRYDDQISPYYAAARIWTDAIIDPLDTRKWISMGIEAANHAPIEKQFNLGVLQV' A
#
# COMPACT_ATOMS: atom_id res chain seq x y z
N LEU A 1 -6.37 35.18 2.14
CA LEU A 1 -4.97 34.79 1.90
C LEU A 1 -4.57 35.45 0.58
N ASP A 2 -3.33 35.93 0.50
CA ASP A 2 -2.77 36.44 -0.76
C ASP A 2 -2.65 35.28 -1.76
N SER A 3 -3.06 35.47 -3.02
CA SER A 3 -3.18 34.36 -3.98
C SER A 3 -1.83 33.69 -4.27
N GLU A 4 -0.74 34.46 -4.25
CA GLU A 4 0.61 33.93 -4.41
C GLU A 4 1.01 33.01 -3.25
N LYS A 5 0.61 33.34 -2.01
CA LYS A 5 0.89 32.50 -0.83
C LYS A 5 0.11 31.20 -0.88
N GLU A 6 -1.11 31.23 -1.39
CA GLU A 6 -1.94 30.03 -1.59
C GLU A 6 -1.33 29.12 -2.66
N GLN A 7 -0.93 29.67 -3.80
CA GLN A 7 -0.27 28.93 -4.87
C GLN A 7 1.05 28.30 -4.39
N ALA A 8 1.90 29.06 -3.69
CA ALA A 8 3.16 28.56 -3.16
C ALA A 8 2.96 27.42 -2.14
N LEU A 9 1.93 27.50 -1.31
CA LEU A 9 1.59 26.43 -0.36
C LEU A 9 1.10 25.18 -1.09
N PHE A 10 0.23 25.35 -2.09
CA PHE A 10 -0.26 24.26 -2.92
C PHE A 10 0.88 23.53 -3.63
N ASP A 11 1.77 24.27 -4.29
CA ASP A 11 2.88 23.68 -5.05
C ASP A 11 3.86 22.94 -4.14
N LYS A 12 4.12 23.47 -2.94
CA LYS A 12 4.94 22.80 -1.93
C LYS A 12 4.33 21.46 -1.50
N ILE A 13 3.03 21.43 -1.24
CA ILE A 13 2.33 20.21 -0.81
C ILE A 13 2.31 19.21 -1.97
N LYS A 14 1.90 19.64 -3.17
CA LYS A 14 1.83 18.81 -4.36
C LYS A 14 3.17 18.16 -4.66
N LYS A 15 4.26 18.93 -4.65
CA LYS A 15 5.61 18.41 -4.88
C LYS A 15 5.97 17.30 -3.90
N ARG A 16 5.64 17.48 -2.61
CA ARG A 16 5.87 16.44 -1.60
C ARG A 16 5.09 15.16 -1.89
N TYR A 17 3.86 15.24 -2.41
CA TYR A 17 3.10 14.05 -2.81
C TYR A 17 3.71 13.38 -4.04
N ASP A 18 4.06 14.17 -5.05
CA ASP A 18 4.65 13.68 -6.31
C ASP A 18 5.95 12.90 -6.04
N ASP A 19 6.78 13.38 -5.10
CA ASP A 19 8.03 12.70 -4.71
C ASP A 19 7.79 11.35 -4.00
N GLN A 20 6.59 11.13 -3.45
CA GLN A 20 6.28 10.00 -2.56
C GLN A 20 5.31 8.97 -3.17
N ILE A 21 4.73 9.25 -4.35
CA ILE A 21 3.70 8.40 -4.97
C ILE A 21 4.27 7.23 -5.77
N SER A 22 5.57 7.24 -6.05
CA SER A 22 6.20 6.18 -6.84
C SER A 22 6.12 4.81 -6.13
N PRO A 23 5.82 3.71 -6.85
CA PRO A 23 5.92 2.36 -6.29
C PRO A 23 7.28 2.05 -5.66
N TYR A 24 8.36 2.63 -6.20
CA TYR A 24 9.71 2.48 -5.65
C TYR A 24 9.87 3.18 -4.30
N TYR A 25 9.20 4.31 -4.09
CA TYR A 25 9.21 5.01 -2.81
C TYR A 25 8.57 4.15 -1.71
N ALA A 26 7.46 3.47 -2.04
CA ALA A 26 6.77 2.53 -1.16
C ALA A 26 7.61 1.27 -0.88
N ALA A 27 8.18 0.65 -1.93
CA ALA A 27 9.01 -0.54 -1.80
C ALA A 27 10.28 -0.29 -0.94
N ALA A 28 10.95 0.86 -1.13
CA ALA A 28 12.10 1.25 -0.30
C ALA A 28 11.78 1.42 1.19
N ARG A 29 10.49 1.51 1.54
CA ARG A 29 9.98 1.62 2.92
C ARG A 29 9.28 0.37 3.40
N ILE A 30 9.29 -0.70 2.61
CA ILE A 30 8.64 -1.97 2.93
C ILE A 30 7.14 -1.76 3.20
N TRP A 31 6.53 -0.82 2.49
CA TRP A 31 5.07 -0.70 2.46
C TRP A 31 4.44 -1.77 1.57
N THR A 32 5.23 -2.30 0.63
CA THR A 32 4.87 -3.39 -0.26
C THR A 32 6.00 -4.40 -0.29
N ASP A 33 5.67 -5.68 -0.34
CA ASP A 33 6.66 -6.76 -0.35
C ASP A 33 7.39 -6.91 -1.70
N ALA A 34 6.73 -6.56 -2.82
CA ALA A 34 7.31 -6.64 -4.15
C ALA A 34 6.63 -5.70 -5.15
N ILE A 35 7.38 -5.27 -6.17
CA ILE A 35 6.85 -4.70 -7.42
C ILE A 35 6.94 -5.80 -8.47
N ILE A 36 5.82 -6.10 -9.14
CA ILE A 36 5.71 -7.24 -10.06
C ILE A 36 5.22 -6.79 -11.44
N ASP A 37 5.49 -7.60 -12.45
CA ASP A 37 4.84 -7.44 -13.75
C ASP A 37 3.33 -7.68 -13.57
N PRO A 38 2.45 -6.76 -14.02
CA PRO A 38 1.00 -6.96 -13.93
C PRO A 38 0.51 -8.27 -14.56
N LEU A 39 1.18 -8.78 -15.61
CA LEU A 39 0.85 -10.05 -16.25
C LEU A 39 1.08 -11.27 -15.34
N ASP A 40 2.00 -11.15 -14.37
CA ASP A 40 2.33 -12.21 -13.42
C ASP A 40 1.41 -12.23 -12.18
N THR A 41 0.46 -11.30 -12.07
CA THR A 41 -0.41 -11.16 -10.87
C THR A 41 -1.07 -12.49 -10.46
N ARG A 42 -1.61 -13.26 -11.42
CA ARG A 42 -2.24 -14.56 -11.13
C ARG A 42 -1.25 -15.55 -10.49
N LYS A 43 -0.01 -15.58 -11.00
CA LYS A 43 1.03 -16.49 -10.50
C LYS A 43 1.41 -16.13 -9.06
N TRP A 44 1.63 -14.85 -8.78
CA TRP A 44 1.94 -14.38 -7.43
C TRP A 44 0.84 -14.69 -6.43
N ILE A 45 -0.43 -14.40 -6.76
CA ILE A 45 -1.56 -14.71 -5.88
C ILE A 45 -1.69 -16.21 -5.64
N SER A 46 -1.58 -17.03 -6.69
CA SER A 46 -1.68 -18.50 -6.58
C SER A 46 -0.59 -19.07 -5.66
N MET A 47 0.65 -18.62 -5.84
CA MET A 47 1.79 -19.04 -5.01
C MET A 47 1.62 -18.59 -3.56
N GLY A 48 1.10 -17.37 -3.31
CA GLY A 48 0.81 -16.89 -1.96
C GLY A 48 -0.25 -17.72 -1.24
N ILE A 49 -1.32 -18.13 -1.94
CA ILE A 49 -2.35 -19.02 -1.40
C ILE A 49 -1.77 -20.40 -1.08
N GLU A 50 -0.99 -20.97 -2.00
CA GLU A 50 -0.32 -22.25 -1.78
C GLU A 50 0.61 -22.22 -0.56
N ALA A 51 1.41 -21.16 -0.42
CA ALA A 51 2.24 -20.95 0.76
C ALA A 51 1.40 -20.85 2.05
N ALA A 52 0.31 -20.09 2.03
CA ALA A 52 -0.58 -19.92 3.17
C ALA A 52 -1.26 -21.24 3.61
N ASN A 53 -1.57 -22.15 2.68
CA ASN A 53 -2.20 -23.44 2.99
C ASN A 53 -1.34 -24.37 3.85
N HIS A 54 -0.05 -24.09 4.01
CA HIS A 54 0.82 -24.83 4.93
C HIS A 54 0.62 -24.44 6.41
N ALA A 55 -0.23 -23.45 6.69
CA ALA A 55 -0.65 -23.06 8.04
C ALA A 55 -2.16 -23.35 8.21
N PRO A 56 -2.55 -24.45 8.90
CA PRO A 56 -3.95 -24.78 9.12
C PRO A 56 -4.73 -23.67 9.84
N ILE A 57 -5.98 -23.47 9.44
CA ILE A 57 -6.88 -22.52 10.10
C ILE A 57 -7.44 -23.16 11.38
N GLU A 58 -6.79 -22.89 12.51
CA GLU A 58 -7.17 -23.47 13.81
C GLU A 58 -8.23 -22.67 14.56
N LYS A 59 -8.38 -21.37 14.23
CA LYS A 59 -9.24 -20.43 14.94
C LYS A 59 -10.27 -19.86 13.98
N GLN A 60 -11.52 -19.81 14.44
CA GLN A 60 -12.54 -19.03 13.74
C GLN A 60 -12.21 -17.55 13.80
N PHE A 61 -12.58 -16.82 12.74
CA PHE A 61 -12.43 -15.37 12.69
C PHE A 61 -13.26 -14.72 13.79
N ASN A 62 -12.65 -13.82 14.56
CA ASN A 62 -13.28 -13.10 15.66
C ASN A 62 -13.05 -11.60 15.46
N LEU A 63 -14.14 -10.83 15.42
CA LEU A 63 -14.13 -9.38 15.20
C LEU A 63 -13.63 -8.56 16.40
N GLY A 64 -13.46 -9.20 17.57
CA GLY A 64 -13.20 -8.50 18.81
C GLY A 64 -14.41 -7.67 19.28
N VAL A 65 -14.15 -6.59 20.00
CA VAL A 65 -15.19 -5.65 20.44
C VAL A 65 -15.38 -4.58 19.38
N LEU A 66 -16.58 -4.49 18.81
CA LEU A 66 -16.94 -3.41 17.91
C LEU A 66 -17.28 -2.16 18.73
N GLN A 67 -16.53 -1.07 18.52
CA GLN A 67 -16.83 0.24 19.11
C GLN A 67 -17.85 0.98 18.24
N VAL A 68 -18.91 1.50 18.88
CA VAL A 68 -19.96 2.35 18.27
C VAL A 68 -19.93 3.75 18.86
#